data_AF-A0A1Y5DW42-F1
#
_entry.id   AF-A0A1Y5DW42-F1
#
_cell.length_a   1.000
_cell.length_b   1.000
_cell.length_c   1.000
_cell.angle_alpha   90.00
_cell.angle_beta   90.00
_cell.angle_gamma   90.00
#
_symmetry.space_group_name_H-M   'P 1'
#
loop_
_entity.id
_entity.type
_entity.pdbx_description
1 polymer ?
#
loop_
_entity_poly.entity_id
_entity_poly.type
_entity_poly.pdbx_seq_one_letter_code
_entity_poly.pdbx_strand_id
1 'polypeptide(L)' 'MQEFYTLAMILSIATFTLSTSISPGPNNIMLLSSGLTFGYKRTIPHMAGVFLGFPLMVLIVGLGMGALFE' A
#
# COMPACT_ATOMS: atom_id res chain seq x y z
N MET A 1 22.64 -7.39 -17.74
CA MET A 1 21.25 -7.07 -18.14
C MET A 1 20.28 -7.38 -17.00
N GLN A 2 20.19 -8.63 -16.50
CA GLN A 2 19.33 -9.00 -15.36
C GLN A 2 19.51 -8.12 -14.11
N GLU A 3 20.75 -7.90 -13.66
CA GLU A 3 21.08 -7.07 -12.47
C GLU A 3 20.62 -5.60 -12.61
N PHE A 4 20.63 -5.06 -13.82
CA PHE A 4 20.20 -3.68 -14.09
C PHE A 4 18.68 -3.54 -13.95
N TYR A 5 17.92 -4.54 -14.42
CA TYR A 5 16.46 -4.58 -14.24
C TYR A 5 16.07 -4.76 -12.77
N THR A 6 16.80 -5.57 -12.01
CA THR A 6 16.56 -5.76 -10.57
C THR A 6 16.77 -4.45 -9.80
N LEU A 7 17.86 -3.72 -10.06
CA LEU A 7 18.13 -2.43 -9.41
C LEU A 7 17.07 -1.38 -9.79
N ALA A 8 16.71 -1.30 -11.07
CA ALA A 8 15.67 -0.40 -11.56
C ALA A 8 14.31 -0.70 -10.92
N MET A 9 13.91 -1.98 -10.81
CA MET A 9 12.67 -2.37 -10.15
C MET A 9 12.65 -1.98 -8.68
N ILE A 10 13.74 -2.22 -7.95
CA ILE A 10 13.84 -1.83 -6.53
C ILE A 10 13.71 -0.30 -6.40
N LEU A 11 14.36 0.47 -7.27
CA LEU A 11 14.24 1.93 -7.31
C LEU A 11 12.82 2.41 -7.64
N SER A 12 12.14 1.77 -8.60
CA SER A 12 10.75 2.07 -8.95
C SER A 12 9.80 1.79 -7.79
N ILE A 13 9.94 0.64 -7.13
CA ILE A 13 9.12 0.28 -5.97
C ILE A 13 9.42 1.22 -4.79
N ALA A 14 10.68 1.58 -4.56
CA ALA A 14 11.07 2.49 -3.49
C ALA A 14 10.48 3.90 -3.70
N THR A 15 10.59 4.46 -4.90
CA THR A 15 10.04 5.79 -5.22
C THR A 15 8.51 5.80 -5.20
N PHE A 16 7.86 4.74 -5.69
CA PHE A 16 6.41 4.55 -5.56
C PHE A 16 5.97 4.51 -4.10
N THR A 17 6.59 3.64 -3.28
CA THR A 17 6.25 3.47 -1.87
C THR A 17 6.48 4.75 -1.06
N LEU A 18 7.56 5.49 -1.35
CA LEU A 18 7.82 6.80 -0.74
C LEU A 18 6.74 7.82 -1.11
N SER A 19 6.39 7.91 -2.39
CA SER A 19 5.35 8.81 -2.87
C SER A 19 4.00 8.49 -2.23
N THR A 20 3.60 7.22 -2.17
CA THR A 20 2.33 6.78 -1.57
C THR A 20 2.32 6.90 -0.05
N SER A 21 3.48 6.84 0.62
CA SER A 21 3.57 7.00 2.07
C SER A 21 3.54 8.46 2.51
N ILE A 22 4.16 9.35 1.75
CA ILE A 22 4.25 10.79 2.07
C ILE A 22 3.00 11.54 1.62
N SER A 23 2.34 11.10 0.55
CA SER A 23 1.11 11.73 0.08
C SER A 23 -0.03 11.54 1.10
N PRO A 24 -0.93 12.54 1.25
CA PRO A 24 -2.13 12.41 2.05
C PRO A 24 -3.14 11.55 1.28
N GLY A 25 -2.81 10.27 1.09
CA GLY A 25 -3.69 9.30 0.46
C GLY A 25 -4.90 9.00 1.36
N PRO A 26 -6.01 8.49 0.79
CA PRO A 26 -7.22 8.18 1.55
C PRO A 26 -6.95 7.32 2.79
N ASN A 27 -6.09 6.29 2.66
CA ASN A 27 -5.73 5.39 3.76
C ASN A 27 -4.95 6.11 4.88
N ASN A 28 -3.99 6.98 4.55
CA ASN A 28 -3.21 7.71 5.55
C ASN A 28 -4.05 8.80 6.24
N ILE A 29 -4.94 9.48 5.52
CA ILE A 29 -5.90 10.42 6.12
C ILE A 29 -6.90 9.68 7.01
N MET A 30 -7.40 8.51 6.58
CA MET A 30 -8.30 7.69 7.41
C MET A 30 -7.61 7.20 8.68
N LEU A 31 -6.32 6.82 8.61
CA LEU A 31 -5.54 6.44 9.78
C LEU A 31 -5.29 7.62 10.73
N LEU A 32 -5.00 8.80 10.19
CA LEU A 32 -4.90 10.03 10.97
C LEU A 32 -6.23 10.34 11.67
N SER A 33 -7.33 10.35 10.92
CA SER A 33 -8.67 10.64 11.44
C SER A 33 -9.10 9.61 12.48
N SER A 34 -8.97 8.31 12.20
CA SER A 34 -9.29 7.26 13.17
C SER A 34 -8.40 7.30 14.40
N GLY A 35 -7.12 7.63 14.24
CA GLY A 35 -6.18 7.87 15.34
C GLY A 35 -6.61 9.03 16.24
N LEU A 36 -7.10 10.12 15.67
CA LEU A 36 -7.60 11.30 16.40
C LEU A 36 -8.98 11.07 17.03
N THR A 37 -9.87 10.32 16.37
CA THR A 37 -11.27 10.14 16.82
C THR A 37 -11.43 8.97 17.79
N PHE A 38 -10.77 7.83 17.55
CA PHE A 38 -10.94 6.60 18.35
C PHE A 38 -9.73 6.28 19.23
N GLY A 39 -8.63 7.01 19.05
CA GLY A 39 -7.37 6.78 19.75
C GLY A 39 -6.51 5.66 19.13
N TYR A 40 -5.22 5.67 19.47
CA TYR A 40 -4.22 4.76 18.89
C TYR A 40 -4.60 3.28 19.00
N LYS A 41 -5.00 2.82 20.19
CA LYS A 41 -5.31 1.39 20.44
C LYS A 41 -6.47 0.86 19.59
N ARG A 42 -7.48 1.69 19.32
CA ARG A 42 -8.64 1.32 18.49
C ARG A 42 -8.35 1.42 16.99
N THR A 43 -7.27 2.11 16.62
CA THR A 43 -6.83 2.30 15.22
C THR A 43 -5.92 1.17 14.73
N ILE A 44 -5.30 0.41 15.64
CA ILE A 44 -4.48 -0.78 15.33
C ILE A 44 -5.16 -1.78 14.37
N PRO A 45 -6.42 -2.22 14.59
CA PRO A 45 -7.09 -3.12 13.63
C PRO A 45 -7.29 -2.48 12.25
N HIS A 46 -7.51 -1.17 12.18
CA HIS A 46 -7.62 -0.46 10.90
C HIS A 46 -6.27 -0.37 10.19
N MET A 47 -5.19 -0.06 10.92
CA MET A 47 -3.81 -0.12 10.41
C MET A 47 -3.46 -1.50 9.89
N ALA A 48 -3.78 -2.56 10.63
CA ALA A 48 -3.53 -3.93 10.22
C ALA A 48 -4.30 -4.30 8.94
N GLY A 49 -5.56 -3.85 8.83
CA GLY A 49 -6.34 -4.02 7.60
C GLY A 49 -5.72 -3.36 6.38
N VAL A 50 -5.18 -2.15 6.51
CA VAL A 50 -4.46 -1.46 5.41
C VAL A 50 -3.15 -2.19 5.08
N PHE A 51 -2.38 -2.58 6.09
CA PHE A 51 -1.08 -3.25 5.93
C PHE A 51 -1.19 -4.62 5.27
N LEU A 52 -2.24 -5.38 5.60
CA LEU A 52 -2.48 -6.71 5.03
C LEU A 52 -3.28 -6.64 3.73
N GLY A 53 -4.29 -5.78 3.66
CA GLY A 53 -5.20 -5.68 2.53
C GLY A 53 -4.53 -5.19 1.25
N PHE A 54 -3.62 -4.21 1.35
CA PHE A 54 -2.93 -3.67 0.17
C PHE A 54 -2.06 -4.71 -0.56
N PRO A 55 -1.10 -5.41 0.09
CA PRO A 55 -0.32 -6.43 -0.59
C PRO A 55 -1.17 -7.61 -1.06
N LEU A 56 -2.24 -7.96 -0.33
CA LEU A 56 -3.15 -9.03 -0.72
C LEU A 56 -3.94 -8.65 -1.99
N MET A 57 -4.41 -7.40 -2.08
CA MET A 57 -5.00 -6.85 -3.31
C MET A 57 -4.01 -6.88 -4.47
N VAL A 58 -2.78 -6.41 -4.26
CA VAL A 58 -1.73 -6.41 -5.31
C VAL A 58 -1.42 -7.83 -5.79
N LEU A 59 -1.33 -8.80 -4.88
CA LEU A 59 -1.15 -10.22 -5.23
C LEU A 59 -2.31 -10.75 -6.07
N ILE A 60 -3.55 -10.50 -5.64
CA ILE A 60 -4.74 -10.96 -6.37
C ILE A 60 -4.80 -10.36 -7.77
N VAL A 61 -4.57 -9.05 -7.91
CA VAL A 61 -4.54 -8.37 -9.22
C VAL A 61 -3.39 -8.91 -10.08
N GLY A 62 -2.20 -9.08 -9.50
CA GLY A 62 -1.02 -9.61 -10.19
C GLY A 62 -1.15 -11.08 -10.62
N LEU A 63 -1.99 -11.88 -9.94
CA LEU A 63 -2.32 -13.25 -10.32
C LEU A 63 -3.30 -13.35 -11.50
N GLY A 64 -3.75 -12.21 -12.05
CA GLY A 64 -4.57 -12.19 -13.27
C GLY A 64 -6.02 -11.77 -13.04
N MET A 65 -6.40 -11.32 -11.84
CA MET A 65 -7.75 -10.76 -11.63
C MET A 65 -7.97 -9.46 -12.42
N GLY A 66 -6.91 -8.83 -12.92
CA GLY A 66 -6.99 -7.73 -13.89
C GLY A 66 -7.64 -8.13 -15.22
N ALA A 67 -7.56 -9.40 -15.63
CA ALA A 67 -8.21 -9.89 -16.85
C ALA A 67 -9.75 -9.93 -16.76
N LEU A 68 -10.32 -9.81 -15.55
CA LEU A 68 -11.77 -9.68 -15.36
C LEU A 68 -12.27 -8.24 -15.53
N PHE A 69 -11.36 -7.27 -15.52
CA PHE A 69 -11.66 -5.83 -15.65
C PHE A 69 -11.26 -5.26 -17.03
N GLU A 70 -10.82 -6.13 -17.96
CA GLU A 70 -10.64 -5.82 -19.38
C GLU A 70 -11.93 -6.08 -20.18
#